data_AF-W6YUW5-F1
#
_entry.id   AF-W6YUW5-F1
#
_cell.length_a   1.000
_cell.length_b   1.000
_cell.length_c   1.000
_cell.angle_alpha   90.00
_cell.angle_beta   90.00
_cell.angle_gamma   90.00
#
_symmetry.space_group_name_H-M   'P 1'
#
loop_
_entity.id
_entity.type
_entity.pdbx_description
1 polymer ?
#
loop_
_entity_poly.entity_id
_entity_poly.type
_entity_poly.pdbx_seq_one_letter_code
_entity_poly.pdbx_strand_id
1 'polypeptide(L)'
;MILSDDNIETDKETNEAKSTHSLRAFDAAKARIRQLKEQAEKAQRELLAEQEKTKTLQTEKDELTCLITALKADKQDYINEMLATEEERLNLKTQNANLTTQLKQLATQKEDVVSAKLQLGTENILLRDENRRLKESSSSASTAAPPPTLQSTSTSTLLPASPAPSSIVFAEEDIKLDNVRKVYAQLKRKQDSLKGIARQIMWCTKNMVLGEFGEFGVTVRRLREWMEEDEQQQGTKKQKQSVGTGG
;
A
#
# COMPACT_ATOMS: atom_id res chain seq x y z
N MET A 1 -128.27 -6.08 13.55
CA MET A 1 -127.20 -6.72 12.76
C MET A 1 -126.48 -5.62 12.01
N ILE A 2 -125.34 -5.18 12.51
CA ILE A 2 -124.45 -4.23 11.83
C ILE A 2 -123.13 -4.98 11.72
N LEU A 3 -122.77 -5.38 10.50
CA LEU A 3 -121.56 -6.12 10.18
C LEU A 3 -120.43 -5.11 9.95
N SER A 4 -119.31 -5.36 10.61
CA SER A 4 -118.11 -4.53 10.66
C SER A 4 -117.27 -4.68 9.39
N ASP A 5 -117.19 -3.64 8.56
CA ASP A 5 -116.36 -3.58 7.34
C ASP A 5 -115.05 -2.80 7.51
N ASP A 6 -114.76 -2.20 8.68
CA ASP A 6 -113.58 -1.35 8.92
C ASP A 6 -112.24 -2.10 9.10
N ASN A 7 -112.19 -3.42 8.90
CA ASN A 7 -111.01 -4.23 9.24
C ASN A 7 -110.18 -4.72 8.03
N ILE A 8 -110.59 -4.46 6.80
CA ILE A 8 -109.92 -4.98 5.58
C ILE A 8 -108.89 -3.99 5.02
N GLU A 9 -109.09 -2.68 5.23
CA GLU A 9 -108.23 -1.64 4.67
C GLU A 9 -106.91 -1.49 5.46
N THR A 10 -106.95 -1.68 6.78
CA THR A 10 -105.77 -1.71 7.67
C THR A 10 -104.85 -2.90 7.42
N ASP A 11 -105.40 -4.06 7.03
CA ASP A 11 -104.60 -5.25 6.69
C ASP A 11 -103.85 -5.11 5.35
N LYS A 12 -104.38 -4.30 4.42
CA LYS A 12 -103.74 -4.05 3.13
C LYS A 12 -102.55 -3.09 3.25
N GLU A 13 -102.72 -1.99 3.98
CA GLU A 13 -101.64 -1.02 4.25
C GLU A 13 -100.49 -1.65 5.07
N THR A 14 -100.81 -2.49 6.05
CA THR A 14 -99.78 -3.18 6.85
C THR A 14 -98.98 -4.19 6.03
N ASN A 15 -99.58 -4.86 5.04
CA ASN A 15 -98.86 -5.76 4.14
C ASN A 15 -97.97 -5.03 3.15
N GLU A 16 -98.39 -3.87 2.64
CA GLU A 16 -97.57 -3.02 1.77
C GLU A 16 -96.38 -2.40 2.52
N ALA A 17 -96.59 -1.95 3.76
CA ALA A 17 -95.53 -1.47 4.64
C ALA A 17 -94.50 -2.57 4.99
N LYS A 18 -94.95 -3.82 5.22
CA LYS A 18 -94.06 -4.96 5.45
C LYS A 18 -93.25 -5.32 4.19
N SER A 19 -93.86 -5.27 3.01
CA SER A 19 -93.19 -5.53 1.73
C SER A 19 -92.12 -4.49 1.42
N THR A 20 -92.42 -3.20 1.61
CA THR A 20 -91.45 -2.11 1.39
C THR A 20 -90.29 -2.16 2.39
N HIS A 21 -90.55 -2.51 3.65
CA HIS A 21 -89.51 -2.74 4.65
C HIS A 21 -88.61 -3.94 4.27
N SER A 22 -89.20 -5.03 3.78
CA SER A 22 -88.47 -6.22 3.31
C SER A 22 -87.54 -5.89 2.13
N LEU A 23 -88.02 -5.12 1.15
CA LEU A 23 -87.21 -4.70 0.00
C LEU A 23 -86.02 -3.83 0.41
N ARG A 24 -86.23 -2.85 1.30
CA ARG A 24 -85.14 -2.01 1.83
C ARG A 24 -84.10 -2.83 2.61
N ALA A 25 -84.55 -3.82 3.39
CA ALA A 25 -83.64 -4.72 4.11
C ALA A 25 -82.80 -5.58 3.14
N PHE A 26 -83.39 -6.04 2.04
CA PHE A 26 -82.69 -6.77 0.98
C PHE A 26 -81.63 -5.89 0.28
N ASP A 27 -81.98 -4.66 -0.10
CA ASP A 27 -81.03 -3.73 -0.71
C ASP A 27 -79.88 -3.36 0.24
N ALA A 28 -80.17 -3.16 1.52
CA ALA A 28 -79.16 -2.93 2.55
C ALA A 28 -78.23 -4.14 2.71
N ALA A 29 -78.77 -5.37 2.73
CA ALA A 29 -77.98 -6.59 2.80
C ALA A 29 -77.09 -6.75 1.54
N LYS A 30 -77.62 -6.45 0.36
CA LYS A 30 -76.86 -6.48 -0.91
C LYS A 30 -75.72 -5.46 -0.92
N ALA A 31 -75.96 -4.25 -0.43
CA ALA A 31 -74.92 -3.23 -0.28
C ALA A 31 -73.83 -3.69 0.70
N ARG A 32 -74.23 -4.26 1.84
CA ARG A 32 -73.29 -4.82 2.83
C ARG A 32 -72.44 -5.96 2.26
N ILE A 33 -73.03 -6.86 1.47
CA ILE A 33 -72.29 -7.95 0.80
C ILE A 33 -71.25 -7.37 -0.18
N ARG A 34 -71.61 -6.35 -0.96
CA ARG A 34 -70.65 -5.69 -1.86
C ARG A 34 -69.49 -5.04 -1.09
N GLN A 35 -69.80 -4.30 -0.02
CA GLN A 35 -68.79 -3.69 0.83
C GLN A 35 -67.84 -4.72 1.44
N LEU A 36 -68.37 -5.84 1.94
CA LEU A 36 -67.55 -6.92 2.51
C LEU A 36 -66.67 -7.60 1.45
N LYS A 37 -67.18 -7.77 0.22
CA LYS A 37 -66.38 -8.29 -0.90
C LYS A 37 -65.24 -7.35 -1.26
N GLU A 38 -65.51 -6.05 -1.40
CA GLU A 38 -64.48 -5.04 -1.66
C GLU A 38 -63.43 -4.98 -0.55
N GLN A 39 -63.84 -5.09 0.72
CA GLN A 39 -62.92 -5.16 1.84
C GLN A 39 -62.09 -6.44 1.83
N ALA A 40 -62.67 -7.60 1.52
CA ALA A 40 -61.95 -8.86 1.42
C ALA A 40 -60.92 -8.83 0.27
N GLU A 41 -61.29 -8.30 -0.89
CA GLU A 41 -60.38 -8.13 -2.03
C GLU A 41 -59.26 -7.14 -1.74
N LYS A 42 -59.56 -6.05 -1.00
CA LYS A 42 -58.54 -5.10 -0.55
C LYS A 42 -57.56 -5.77 0.42
N ALA A 43 -58.06 -6.47 1.44
CA ALA A 43 -57.22 -7.17 2.40
C ALA A 43 -56.37 -8.28 1.74
N GLN A 44 -56.92 -8.98 0.75
CA GLN A 44 -56.17 -9.97 -0.02
C GLN A 44 -55.02 -9.34 -0.82
N ARG A 45 -55.25 -8.18 -1.45
CA ARG A 45 -54.21 -7.44 -2.17
C ARG A 45 -53.12 -6.95 -1.23
N GLU A 46 -53.49 -6.41 -0.07
CA GLU A 46 -52.54 -5.95 0.96
C GLU A 46 -51.71 -7.11 1.51
N LEU A 47 -52.32 -8.28 1.74
CA LEU A 47 -51.61 -9.49 2.17
C LEU A 47 -50.57 -9.95 1.14
N LEU A 48 -50.93 -9.97 -0.14
CA LEU A 48 -49.99 -10.34 -1.21
C LEU A 48 -48.84 -9.33 -1.33
N ALA A 49 -49.14 -8.03 -1.24
CA ALA A 49 -48.12 -6.99 -1.26
C ALA A 49 -47.13 -7.12 -0.08
N GLU A 50 -47.62 -7.41 1.13
CA GLU A 50 -46.75 -7.61 2.30
C GLU A 50 -45.94 -8.92 2.18
N GLN A 51 -46.49 -9.97 1.55
CA GLN A 51 -45.75 -11.19 1.24
C GLN A 51 -44.64 -10.95 0.22
N GLU A 52 -44.86 -10.13 -0.80
CA GLU A 52 -43.81 -9.75 -1.75
C GLU A 52 -42.72 -8.91 -1.08
N LYS A 53 -43.11 -7.92 -0.27
CA LYS A 53 -42.18 -7.09 0.50
C LYS A 53 -41.34 -7.89 1.50
N THR A 54 -41.93 -8.87 2.17
CA THR A 54 -41.18 -9.74 3.09
C THR A 54 -40.20 -10.64 2.34
N LYS A 55 -40.56 -11.12 1.14
CA LYS A 55 -39.62 -11.84 0.27
C LYS A 55 -38.45 -10.96 -0.18
N THR A 56 -38.70 -9.72 -0.62
CA THR A 56 -37.61 -8.81 -1.04
C THR A 56 -36.69 -8.44 0.12
N LEU A 57 -37.25 -8.19 1.31
CA LEU A 57 -36.43 -7.93 2.50
C LEU A 57 -35.59 -9.16 2.91
N GLN A 58 -36.13 -10.37 2.73
CA GLN A 58 -35.39 -11.60 3.00
C GLN A 58 -34.23 -11.78 2.01
N THR A 59 -34.44 -11.52 0.71
CA THR A 59 -33.35 -11.59 -0.27
C THR A 59 -32.25 -10.56 0.00
N GLU A 60 -32.63 -9.31 0.32
CA GLU A 60 -31.66 -8.26 0.69
C GLU A 60 -30.84 -8.65 1.95
N LYS A 61 -31.50 -9.25 2.95
CA LYS A 61 -30.82 -9.75 4.15
C LYS A 61 -29.81 -10.84 3.82
N ASP A 62 -30.16 -11.76 2.93
CA ASP A 62 -29.28 -12.85 2.52
C ASP A 62 -28.08 -12.30 1.71
N GLU A 63 -28.31 -11.34 0.82
CA GLU A 63 -27.25 -10.63 0.08
C GLU A 63 -26.30 -9.88 1.01
N LEU A 64 -26.82 -9.13 1.98
CA LEU A 64 -26.00 -8.44 2.99
C LEU A 64 -25.20 -9.44 3.84
N THR A 65 -25.78 -10.59 4.16
CA THR A 65 -25.08 -11.65 4.90
C THR A 65 -23.92 -12.19 4.07
N CYS A 66 -24.13 -12.46 2.78
CA CYS A 66 -23.08 -12.86 1.84
C CYS A 66 -21.96 -11.81 1.75
N LEU A 67 -22.30 -10.53 1.61
CA LEU A 67 -21.33 -9.42 1.57
C LEU A 67 -20.50 -9.33 2.86
N ILE A 68 -21.14 -9.47 4.02
CA ILE A 68 -20.44 -9.47 5.31
C ILE A 68 -19.45 -10.64 5.40
N THR A 69 -19.84 -11.83 4.92
CA THR A 69 -18.94 -12.99 4.93
C THR A 69 -17.76 -12.81 3.98
N ALA A 70 -17.98 -12.26 2.79
CA ALA A 70 -16.91 -11.97 1.82
C ALA A 70 -15.92 -10.93 2.37
N LEU A 71 -16.42 -9.80 2.90
CA LEU A 71 -15.59 -8.76 3.50
C LEU A 71 -14.78 -9.27 4.70
N LYS A 72 -15.32 -10.21 5.48
CA LYS A 72 -14.57 -10.86 6.58
C LYS A 72 -13.43 -11.73 6.05
N ALA A 73 -13.65 -12.46 4.95
CA ALA A 73 -12.62 -13.25 4.31
C ALA A 73 -11.51 -12.34 3.74
N ASP A 74 -11.88 -11.32 2.97
CA ASP A 74 -10.92 -10.36 2.38
C ASP A 74 -10.08 -9.66 3.46
N LYS A 75 -10.72 -9.27 4.58
CA LYS A 75 -10.02 -8.69 5.72
C LYS A 75 -9.02 -9.67 6.33
N GLN A 76 -9.38 -10.95 6.44
CA GLN A 76 -8.48 -11.97 6.98
C GLN A 76 -7.28 -12.21 6.05
N ASP A 77 -7.52 -12.25 4.74
CA ASP A 77 -6.46 -12.41 3.74
C ASP A 77 -5.48 -11.23 3.77
N TYR A 78 -6.00 -10.00 3.87
CA TYR A 78 -5.17 -8.80 4.04
C TYR A 78 -4.32 -8.83 5.32
N ILE A 79 -4.89 -9.32 6.44
CA ILE A 79 -4.14 -9.49 7.70
C ILE A 79 -3.01 -10.51 7.50
N ASN A 80 -3.29 -11.63 6.82
CA ASN A 80 -2.29 -12.66 6.57
C ASN A 80 -1.14 -12.14 5.67
N GLU A 81 -1.46 -11.38 4.62
CA GLU A 81 -0.47 -10.76 3.73
C GLU A 81 0.42 -9.75 4.47
N MET A 82 -0.18 -8.91 5.32
CA MET A 82 0.55 -7.96 6.15
C MET A 82 1.51 -8.68 7.12
N LEU A 83 1.08 -9.77 7.74
CA LEU A 83 1.93 -10.57 8.63
C LEU A 83 3.10 -11.22 7.87
N ALA A 84 2.84 -11.78 6.70
CA ALA A 84 3.89 -12.37 5.85
C ALA A 84 4.93 -11.31 5.41
N THR A 85 4.47 -10.12 5.04
CA THR A 85 5.36 -9.01 4.67
C THR A 85 6.23 -8.54 5.84
N GLU A 86 5.66 -8.48 7.05
CA GLU A 86 6.40 -8.10 8.25
C GLU A 86 7.44 -9.16 8.65
N GLU A 87 7.12 -10.44 8.48
CA GLU A 87 8.07 -11.54 8.67
C GLU A 87 9.25 -11.45 7.69
N GLU A 88 8.99 -11.22 6.40
CA GLU A 88 10.04 -11.01 5.40
C GLU A 88 10.94 -9.82 5.76
N ARG A 89 10.33 -8.71 6.20
CA ARG A 89 11.06 -7.51 6.63
C ARG A 89 11.98 -7.80 7.82
N LEU A 90 11.53 -8.59 8.80
CA LEU A 90 12.34 -9.00 9.95
C LEU A 90 13.49 -9.94 9.54
N ASN A 91 13.23 -10.86 8.60
CA ASN A 91 14.26 -11.74 8.05
C ASN A 91 15.36 -10.92 7.33
N LEU A 92 14.96 -10.01 6.43
CA LEU A 92 15.89 -9.11 5.74
C LEU A 92 16.68 -8.21 6.70
N LYS A 93 16.04 -7.72 7.78
CA LYS A 93 16.73 -6.96 8.83
C LYS A 93 17.80 -7.80 9.52
N THR A 94 17.51 -9.06 9.81
CA THR A 94 18.44 -10.01 10.43
C THR A 94 19.61 -10.32 9.48
N GLN A 95 19.34 -10.58 8.22
CA GLN A 95 20.38 -10.81 7.20
C GLN A 95 21.30 -9.59 7.05
N ASN A 96 20.74 -8.37 7.01
CA ASN A 96 21.54 -7.14 6.94
C ASN A 96 22.42 -6.94 8.18
N ALA A 97 21.92 -7.26 9.38
CA ALA A 97 22.73 -7.21 10.61
C ALA A 97 23.88 -8.22 10.57
N ASN A 98 23.63 -9.43 10.05
CA ASN A 98 24.66 -10.46 9.87
C ASN A 98 25.73 -10.03 8.85
N LEU A 99 25.32 -9.53 7.68
CA LEU A 99 26.24 -9.01 6.67
C LEU A 99 27.08 -7.85 7.20
N THR A 100 26.47 -6.93 7.96
CA THR A 100 27.19 -5.83 8.61
C THR A 100 28.24 -6.35 9.59
N THR A 101 27.90 -7.40 10.36
CA THR A 101 28.84 -8.04 11.30
C THR A 101 30.00 -8.70 10.55
N GLN A 102 29.72 -9.43 9.47
CA GLN A 102 30.74 -10.06 8.63
C GLN A 102 31.67 -9.02 7.98
N LEU A 103 31.13 -7.91 7.48
CA LEU A 103 31.94 -6.82 6.92
C LEU A 103 32.88 -6.21 7.95
N LYS A 104 32.42 -6.03 9.20
CA LYS A 104 33.28 -5.57 10.30
C LYS A 104 34.40 -6.58 10.60
N GLN A 105 34.08 -7.87 10.68
CA GLN A 105 35.06 -8.93 10.91
C GLN A 105 36.12 -8.97 9.80
N LEU A 106 35.70 -8.88 8.53
CA LEU A 106 36.63 -8.82 7.39
C LEU A 106 37.50 -7.57 7.42
N ALA A 107 36.96 -6.43 7.84
CA ALA A 107 37.74 -5.20 8.00
C ALA A 107 38.83 -5.35 9.07
N THR A 108 38.51 -5.94 10.23
CA THR A 108 39.48 -6.24 11.29
C THR A 108 40.54 -7.24 10.81
N GLN A 109 40.14 -8.35 10.18
CA GLN A 109 41.09 -9.33 9.63
C GLN A 109 42.03 -8.70 8.60
N LYS A 110 41.52 -7.79 7.76
CA LYS A 110 42.36 -7.06 6.80
C LYS A 110 43.41 -6.20 7.51
N GLU A 111 43.03 -5.51 8.59
CA GLU A 111 43.95 -4.71 9.39
C GLU A 111 45.02 -5.57 10.08
N ASP A 112 44.64 -6.73 10.60
CA ASP A 112 45.57 -7.70 11.19
C ASP A 112 46.58 -8.22 10.16
N VAL A 113 46.12 -8.57 8.94
CA VAL A 113 46.99 -9.01 7.84
C VAL A 113 47.94 -7.91 7.40
N VAL A 114 47.47 -6.66 7.31
CA VAL A 114 48.33 -5.50 6.99
C VAL A 114 49.40 -5.31 8.05
N SER A 115 49.03 -5.42 9.33
CA SER A 115 49.95 -5.31 10.47
C SER A 115 51.00 -6.42 10.47
N ALA A 116 50.58 -7.67 10.26
CA ALA A 116 51.48 -8.82 10.14
C ALA A 116 52.46 -8.68 8.95
N LYS A 117 51.95 -8.20 7.80
CA LYS A 117 52.80 -7.94 6.62
C LYS A 117 53.85 -6.86 6.90
N LEU A 118 53.50 -5.81 7.65
CA LEU A 118 54.44 -4.77 8.04
C LEU A 118 55.52 -5.31 8.98
N GLN A 119 55.14 -6.11 9.98
CA GLN A 119 56.09 -6.76 10.90
C GLN A 119 57.07 -7.68 10.16
N LEU A 120 56.57 -8.55 9.28
CA LEU A 120 57.40 -9.40 8.43
C LEU A 120 58.34 -8.60 7.53
N GLY A 121 57.88 -7.46 7.00
CA GLY A 121 58.70 -6.53 6.22
C GLY A 121 59.88 -5.99 7.02
N THR A 122 59.63 -5.55 8.25
CA THR A 122 60.66 -5.06 9.18
C THR A 122 61.66 -6.16 9.56
N GLU A 123 61.17 -7.36 9.89
CA GLU A 123 62.01 -8.51 10.22
C GLU A 123 62.89 -8.92 9.04
N ASN A 124 62.36 -8.91 7.82
CA ASN A 124 63.14 -9.23 6.62
C ASN A 124 64.28 -8.23 6.37
N ILE A 125 64.07 -6.95 6.68
CA ILE A 125 65.12 -5.92 6.62
C ILE A 125 66.23 -6.26 7.62
N LEU A 126 65.87 -6.56 8.89
CA LEU A 126 66.83 -6.93 9.92
C LEU A 126 67.64 -8.18 9.54
N LEU A 127 66.99 -9.22 9.02
CA LEU A 127 67.66 -10.44 8.56
C LEU A 127 68.60 -10.20 7.37
N ARG A 128 68.28 -9.25 6.48
CA ARG A 128 69.17 -8.86 5.38
C ARG A 128 70.41 -8.11 5.88
N ASP A 129 70.23 -7.20 6.82
CA ASP A 129 71.34 -6.45 7.43
C ASP A 129 72.28 -7.40 8.19
N GLU A 130 71.73 -8.35 8.95
CA GLU A 130 72.50 -9.37 9.66
C GLU A 130 73.28 -10.28 8.69
N ASN A 131 72.63 -10.75 7.61
CA ASN A 131 73.31 -11.54 6.58
C ASN A 131 74.45 -10.78 5.91
N ARG A 132 74.28 -9.47 5.68
CA ARG A 132 75.33 -8.61 5.13
C ARG A 132 76.51 -8.53 6.10
N ARG A 133 76.24 -8.28 7.39
CA ARG A 133 77.25 -8.22 8.46
C ARG A 133 78.03 -9.53 8.59
N LEU A 134 77.35 -10.68 8.54
CA LEU A 134 78.01 -12.00 8.60
C LEU A 134 78.89 -12.26 7.38
N LYS A 135 78.45 -11.88 6.17
CA LYS A 135 79.27 -11.95 4.95
C LYS A 135 80.53 -11.11 5.05
N GLU A 136 80.41 -9.87 5.48
CA GLU A 136 81.56 -8.97 5.68
C GLU A 136 82.55 -9.57 6.69
N SER A 137 82.04 -10.10 7.80
CA SER A 137 82.86 -10.74 8.85
C SER A 137 83.58 -12.01 8.39
N SER A 138 82.96 -12.79 7.50
CA SER A 138 83.56 -14.02 6.96
C SER A 138 84.56 -13.75 5.83
N SER A 139 84.38 -12.67 5.05
CA SER A 139 85.39 -12.23 4.07
C SER A 139 86.70 -11.72 4.67
N SER A 140 86.68 -11.22 5.92
CA SER A 140 87.89 -10.84 6.66
C SER A 140 88.70 -12.02 7.23
N ALA A 141 88.16 -13.24 7.21
CA ALA A 141 88.78 -14.43 7.80
C ALA A 141 89.37 -15.43 6.77
N SER A 142 89.28 -15.16 5.46
CA SER A 142 89.80 -16.06 4.43
C SER A 142 90.65 -15.34 3.39
N THR A 143 91.94 -15.20 3.69
CA THR A 143 93.02 -15.01 2.72
C THR A 143 93.34 -16.36 2.07
N ALA A 144 92.49 -16.84 1.17
CA ALA A 144 92.84 -17.94 0.25
C ALA A 144 92.20 -17.72 -1.12
N ALA A 145 93.05 -17.76 -2.15
CA ALA A 145 92.78 -17.38 -3.53
C ALA A 145 91.64 -18.17 -4.22
N PRO A 146 90.95 -17.58 -5.23
CA PRO A 146 89.80 -18.19 -5.88
C PRO A 146 90.20 -19.04 -7.11
N PRO A 147 89.43 -20.10 -7.47
CA PRO A 147 89.45 -20.66 -8.82
C PRO A 147 88.49 -19.90 -9.75
N PRO A 148 88.74 -19.86 -11.08
CA PRO A 148 87.99 -19.05 -12.03
C PRO A 148 86.80 -19.79 -12.65
N THR A 149 85.98 -19.03 -13.41
CA THR A 149 84.97 -19.45 -14.40
C THR A 149 83.61 -19.92 -13.84
N LEU A 150 82.44 -19.67 -14.44
CA LEU A 150 82.08 -19.38 -15.83
C LEU A 150 80.97 -18.30 -15.94
N GLN A 151 81.01 -17.61 -17.07
CA GLN A 151 79.95 -16.78 -17.64
C GLN A 151 78.61 -17.53 -17.67
N SER A 152 77.53 -16.87 -17.24
CA SER A 152 76.19 -17.29 -17.64
C SER A 152 75.31 -16.09 -17.92
N THR A 153 74.62 -16.24 -19.04
CA THR A 153 73.95 -15.27 -19.88
C THR A 153 72.73 -14.63 -19.26
N SER A 154 72.68 -13.30 -19.41
CA SER A 154 71.54 -12.40 -19.51
C SER A 154 70.18 -13.07 -19.75
N THR A 155 69.24 -12.81 -18.85
CA THR A 155 67.82 -12.78 -19.22
C THR A 155 67.16 -11.60 -18.51
N SER A 156 66.70 -10.69 -19.35
CA SER A 156 65.97 -9.46 -19.06
C SER A 156 64.68 -9.76 -18.30
N THR A 157 64.45 -9.08 -17.19
CA THR A 157 63.12 -8.94 -16.59
C THR A 157 62.84 -7.45 -16.39
N LEU A 158 62.03 -6.95 -17.31
CA LEU A 158 61.45 -5.61 -17.35
C LEU A 158 60.87 -5.25 -15.98
N LEU A 159 61.43 -4.20 -15.37
CA LEU A 159 60.81 -3.52 -14.25
C LEU A 159 59.46 -2.95 -14.71
N PRO A 160 58.34 -3.24 -14.03
CA PRO A 160 57.10 -2.55 -14.31
C PRO A 160 57.28 -1.08 -13.93
N ALA A 161 57.20 -0.21 -14.92
CA ALA A 161 57.13 1.22 -14.73
C ALA A 161 55.97 1.52 -13.77
N SER A 162 56.30 2.14 -12.64
CA SER A 162 55.35 2.67 -11.69
C SER A 162 54.41 3.64 -12.42
N PRO A 163 53.09 3.42 -12.46
CA PRO A 163 52.18 4.39 -13.03
C PRO A 163 52.24 5.64 -12.15
N ALA A 164 52.73 6.74 -12.73
CA ALA A 164 52.58 8.05 -12.14
C ALA A 164 51.10 8.26 -11.80
N PRO A 165 50.75 8.76 -10.60
CA PRO A 165 49.37 9.09 -10.26
C PRO A 165 48.96 10.26 -11.15
N SER A 166 48.27 9.96 -12.24
CA SER A 166 47.61 10.95 -13.08
C SER A 166 46.64 11.72 -12.19
N SER A 167 47.03 12.97 -11.93
CA SER A 167 46.26 14.07 -11.38
C SER A 167 44.74 13.88 -11.50
N ILE A 168 44.16 13.36 -10.42
CA ILE A 168 42.75 13.41 -10.11
C ILE A 168 42.42 14.88 -9.81
N VAL A 169 42.08 15.64 -10.84
CA VAL A 169 41.47 16.98 -10.68
C VAL A 169 39.96 16.93 -10.96
N PHE A 170 39.47 15.81 -11.52
CA PHE A 170 38.04 15.60 -11.76
C PHE A 170 37.27 14.96 -10.57
N ALA A 171 37.93 14.31 -9.61
CA ALA A 171 37.20 13.60 -8.56
C ALA A 171 36.47 14.54 -7.59
N GLU A 172 36.96 15.75 -7.35
CA GLU A 172 36.31 16.62 -6.37
C GLU A 172 34.97 17.15 -6.88
N GLU A 173 34.87 17.45 -8.17
CA GLU A 173 33.63 17.91 -8.80
C GLU A 173 32.62 16.77 -8.96
N ASP A 174 33.08 15.57 -9.30
CA ASP A 174 32.26 14.36 -9.34
C ASP A 174 31.71 13.98 -7.94
N ILE A 175 32.52 14.11 -6.89
CA ILE A 175 32.08 13.87 -5.50
C ILE A 175 31.02 14.90 -5.09
N LYS A 176 31.19 16.18 -5.45
CA LYS A 176 30.18 17.23 -5.19
C LYS A 176 28.87 16.93 -5.91
N LEU A 177 28.93 16.54 -7.18
CA LEU A 177 27.74 16.15 -7.94
C LEU A 177 27.05 14.91 -7.37
N ASP A 178 27.80 13.91 -6.93
CA ASP A 178 27.22 12.71 -6.31
C ASP A 178 26.52 13.03 -4.98
N ASN A 179 27.10 13.91 -4.18
CA ASN A 179 26.47 14.40 -2.94
C ASN A 179 25.18 15.18 -3.24
N VAL A 180 25.18 16.06 -4.24
CA VAL A 180 23.96 16.78 -4.67
C VAL A 180 22.88 15.81 -5.14
N ARG A 181 23.25 14.80 -5.96
CA ARG A 181 22.30 13.76 -6.40
C ARG A 181 21.73 12.97 -5.23
N LYS A 182 22.56 12.60 -4.24
CA LYS A 182 22.11 11.89 -3.02
C LYS A 182 21.13 12.73 -2.21
N VAL A 183 21.46 14.00 -1.95
CA VAL A 183 20.59 14.93 -1.23
C VAL A 183 19.27 15.12 -1.98
N TYR A 184 19.34 15.31 -3.30
CA TYR A 184 18.15 15.44 -4.14
C TYR A 184 17.28 14.18 -4.09
N ALA A 185 17.86 12.99 -4.25
CA ALA A 185 17.13 11.72 -4.20
C ALA A 185 16.48 11.47 -2.83
N GLN A 186 17.15 11.88 -1.75
CA GLN A 186 16.58 11.79 -0.41
C GLN A 186 15.44 12.80 -0.20
N LEU A 187 15.62 14.05 -0.64
CA LEU A 187 14.59 15.09 -0.57
C LEU A 187 13.36 14.70 -1.40
N LYS A 188 13.58 14.16 -2.61
CA LYS A 188 12.52 13.67 -3.49
C LYS A 188 11.74 12.52 -2.86
N ARG A 189 12.42 11.54 -2.26
CA ARG A 189 11.76 10.45 -1.51
C ARG A 189 10.89 10.97 -0.36
N LYS A 190 11.39 11.94 0.41
CA LYS A 190 10.60 12.58 1.49
C LYS A 190 9.40 13.34 0.93
N GLN A 191 9.57 14.06 -0.17
CA GLN A 191 8.48 14.78 -0.83
C GLN A 191 7.41 13.82 -1.36
N ASP A 192 7.80 12.72 -2.00
CA ASP A 192 6.86 11.73 -2.54
C ASP A 192 6.11 11.01 -1.41
N SER A 193 6.80 10.70 -0.30
CA SER A 193 6.18 10.16 0.92
C SER A 193 5.15 11.14 1.50
N LEU A 194 5.49 12.43 1.61
CA LEU A 194 4.56 13.45 2.11
C LEU A 194 3.35 13.61 1.19
N LYS A 195 3.55 13.59 -0.14
CA LYS A 195 2.45 13.58 -1.12
C LYS A 195 1.54 12.36 -0.95
N GLY A 196 2.11 11.19 -0.67
CA GLY A 196 1.34 9.97 -0.36
C GLY A 196 0.46 10.13 0.87
N ILE A 197 1.03 10.64 1.97
CA ILE A 197 0.28 10.91 3.22
C ILE A 197 -0.83 11.93 2.96
N ALA A 198 -0.54 13.02 2.24
CA ALA A 198 -1.53 14.04 1.90
C ALA A 198 -2.71 13.44 1.11
N ARG A 199 -2.45 12.58 0.12
CA ARG A 199 -3.50 11.87 -0.61
C ARG A 199 -4.35 10.98 0.30
N GLN A 200 -3.73 10.28 1.24
CA GLN A 200 -4.46 9.44 2.19
C GLN A 200 -5.37 10.28 3.09
N ILE A 201 -4.89 11.42 3.58
CA ILE A 201 -5.70 12.37 4.36
C ILE A 201 -6.88 12.87 3.52
N MET A 202 -6.64 13.26 2.26
CA MET A 202 -7.72 13.70 1.36
C MET A 202 -8.75 12.60 1.12
N TRP A 203 -8.30 11.36 0.92
CA TRP A 203 -9.18 10.21 0.72
C TRP A 203 -10.07 9.96 1.93
N CYS A 204 -9.48 9.87 3.13
CA CYS A 204 -10.21 9.64 4.37
C CYS A 204 -11.19 10.77 4.71
N THR A 205 -10.89 12.00 4.29
CA THR A 205 -11.71 13.19 4.57
C THR A 205 -12.62 13.60 3.41
N LYS A 206 -12.69 12.81 2.33
CA LYS A 206 -13.42 13.18 1.10
C LYS A 206 -14.88 13.54 1.34
N ASN A 207 -15.55 12.79 2.21
CA ASN A 207 -16.98 12.92 2.50
C ASN A 207 -17.27 13.61 3.84
N MET A 208 -16.26 14.19 4.48
CA MET A 208 -16.42 14.87 5.77
C MET A 208 -16.78 16.34 5.55
N VAL A 209 -17.66 16.89 6.39
CA VAL A 209 -18.00 18.32 6.38
C VAL A 209 -16.89 19.09 7.10
N LEU A 210 -15.79 19.37 6.38
CA LEU A 210 -14.59 20.01 6.92
C LEU A 210 -14.85 21.41 7.51
N GLY A 211 -15.97 22.06 7.18
CA GLY A 211 -16.32 23.37 7.74
C GLY A 211 -16.52 23.37 9.26
N GLU A 212 -16.88 22.22 9.83
CA GLU A 212 -17.18 22.09 11.26
C GLU A 212 -15.95 21.72 12.10
N PHE A 213 -14.83 21.36 11.47
CA PHE A 213 -13.62 20.88 12.14
C PHE A 213 -12.61 22.01 12.49
N GLY A 214 -13.06 23.26 12.58
CA GLY A 214 -12.24 24.41 12.94
C GLY A 214 -10.97 24.55 12.09
N GLU A 215 -9.82 24.78 12.74
CA GLU A 215 -8.52 24.97 12.08
C GLU A 215 -8.03 23.74 11.31
N PHE A 216 -8.35 22.53 11.81
CA PHE A 216 -8.01 21.29 11.10
C PHE A 216 -8.70 21.24 9.74
N GLY A 217 -10.00 21.54 9.73
CA GLY A 217 -10.80 21.60 8.51
C GLY A 217 -10.27 22.62 7.50
N VAL A 218 -9.88 23.80 7.96
CA VAL A 218 -9.24 24.84 7.14
C VAL A 218 -7.93 24.34 6.54
N THR A 219 -7.10 23.67 7.35
CA THR A 219 -5.80 23.14 6.91
C THR A 219 -5.96 22.05 5.85
N VAL A 220 -6.90 21.12 6.04
CA VAL A 220 -7.18 20.06 5.08
C VAL A 220 -7.75 20.62 3.77
N ARG A 221 -8.57 21.67 3.83
CA ARG A 221 -9.08 22.34 2.63
C ARG A 221 -7.95 23.00 1.82
N ARG A 222 -7.05 23.74 2.49
CA ARG A 222 -5.85 24.32 1.85
C ARG A 222 -4.95 23.23 1.26
N LEU A 223 -4.77 22.11 1.98
CA LEU A 223 -4.00 20.97 1.50
C LEU A 223 -4.62 20.38 0.21
N ARG A 224 -5.95 20.31 0.14
CA ARG A 224 -6.67 19.84 -1.06
C ARG A 224 -6.44 20.76 -2.25
N GLU A 225 -6.61 22.06 -2.05
CA GLU A 225 -6.36 23.08 -3.09
C GLU A 225 -4.93 22.97 -3.64
N TRP A 226 -3.94 22.88 -2.75
CA TRP A 226 -2.53 22.78 -3.15
C TRP A 226 -2.19 21.50 -3.93
N MET A 227 -2.86 20.39 -3.61
CA MET A 227 -2.69 19.12 -4.33
C MET A 227 -3.37 19.13 -5.71
N GLU A 228 -4.53 19.78 -5.83
CA GLU A 228 -5.23 19.94 -7.13
C GLU A 228 -4.41 20.83 -8.09
N GLU A 229 -3.77 21.89 -7.59
CA GLU A 229 -2.85 22.73 -8.38
C GLU A 229 -1.64 21.95 -8.91
N ASP A 230 -1.01 21.11 -8.08
CA ASP A 230 0.14 20.29 -8.48
C ASP A 230 -0.24 19.26 -9.57
N GLU A 231 -1.45 18.68 -9.50
CA GLU A 231 -1.95 17.75 -10.52
C GLU A 231 -2.24 18.46 -11.85
N GLN A 232 -2.82 19.66 -11.83
CA GLN A 232 -3.04 20.47 -13.04
C GLN A 232 -1.72 20.86 -13.73
N GLN A 233 -0.69 21.20 -12.94
CA GLN A 233 0.64 21.52 -13.49
C GLN A 233 1.36 20.31 -14.09
N GLN A 234 1.10 19.09 -13.62
CA GLN A 234 1.66 17.87 -14.20
C GLN A 234 0.91 17.42 -15.46
N GLY A 235 -0.41 17.58 -15.51
CA GLY A 235 -1.24 17.21 -16.66
C GLY A 235 -0.90 18.03 -17.92
N THR A 236 -0.70 19.34 -17.76
CA THR A 236 -0.38 20.25 -18.88
C THR A 236 1.01 20.03 -19.49
N LYS A 237 1.96 19.46 -18.74
CA LYS A 237 3.30 19.12 -19.26
C LYS A 237 3.30 17.86 -20.13
N LYS A 238 2.43 16.87 -19.86
CA LYS A 238 2.33 15.65 -20.67
C LYS A 238 1.67 15.89 -22.02
N GLN A 239 0.72 16.82 -22.12
CA GLN A 239 0.01 17.10 -23.37
C GLN A 239 0.87 17.87 -24.40
N LYS A 240 1.89 18.62 -23.95
CA LYS A 240 2.77 19.39 -24.84
C LYS A 240 3.90 18.55 -25.48
N GLN A 241 4.17 17.35 -24.95
CA GLN A 241 5.21 16.45 -25.47
C GLN A 241 4.72 15.43 -26.52
N SER A 242 3.41 15.26 -26.72
CA SER A 242 2.90 14.28 -27.71
C SER A 242 2.59 14.86 -29.10
N VAL A 243 2.91 16.13 -29.37
CA VAL A 243 2.60 16.80 -30.65
C VAL A 243 3.85 17.04 -31.53
N GLY A 244 5.04 16.63 -31.07
CA GLY A 244 6.32 16.97 -31.72
C GLY A 244 7.13 15.77 -32.20
N THR A 245 6.54 14.80 -32.90
CA THR A 245 7.31 13.75 -33.60
C THR A 245 6.51 13.26 -34.81
N GLY A 246 6.46 14.11 -35.83
CA GLY A 246 5.77 13.84 -37.08
C GLY A 246 6.16 14.90 -38.11
N GLY A 247 7.43 14.84 -38.53
CA GLY A 247 8.04 15.70 -39.54
C GLY A 247 9.38 15.11 -39.95
#